data_AF-A0A1U7XWD9-F1
#
_entry.id   AF-A0A1U7XWD9-F1
#
_cell.length_a   1.000
_cell.length_b   1.000
_cell.length_c   1.000
_cell.angle_alpha   90.00
_cell.angle_beta   90.00
_cell.angle_gamma   90.00
#
_symmetry.space_group_name_H-M   'P 1'
#
loop_
_entity.id
_entity.type
_entity.pdbx_description
1 polymer ?
#
loop_
_entity_poly.entity_id
_entity_poly.type
_entity_poly.pdbx_seq_one_letter_code
_entity_poly.pdbx_strand_id
1 'polypeptide(L)'
;MESLLLSSPASSSSSLSISPISSPTKHALILPKSQNLSFSSPNSIARLALLTCAAQQMNNSPPPSTAAAKEVKLWGGRFEESVTDAVEKFTESISFDKALYKQDIMGSKAHASMLAKQGLMSDSDRDTILKGLEEIERQIEAGEFLWRTDREDVHMNIEAALTDLVGEPAKKLHTARSRNDQVATDFRLWCRDAIDSIISRIRNLQTALVKLALQNEGLIVPGYTHLQRAQPVLLQHLLLAYVEQLERDAGRLLDCRARLNFCPLGACALAGTGLPIDRFMTSDSLGFAAPMRNRY
;
A
#
# COMPACT_ATOMS: atom_id res chain seq x y z
N MET A 1 57.06 -1.09 -9.23
CA MET A 1 57.49 -2.25 -8.42
C MET A 1 56.22 -2.96 -7.98
N GLU A 2 55.81 -4.13 -8.44
CA GLU A 2 56.23 -5.19 -9.38
C GLU A 2 54.89 -5.89 -9.69
N SER A 3 54.39 -5.87 -10.92
CA SER A 3 54.38 -7.02 -11.85
C SER A 3 54.22 -8.41 -11.20
N LEU A 4 53.04 -9.02 -11.36
CA LEU A 4 52.90 -10.47 -11.43
C LEU A 4 51.96 -10.81 -12.60
N LEU A 5 52.60 -11.08 -13.73
CA LEU A 5 52.10 -11.79 -14.90
C LEU A 5 52.22 -13.30 -14.65
N LEU A 6 51.29 -14.09 -15.20
CA LEU A 6 51.37 -15.50 -15.66
C LEU A 6 49.97 -16.11 -15.46
N SER A 7 49.31 -16.81 -16.38
CA SER A 7 49.53 -17.16 -17.79
C SER A 7 48.29 -17.96 -18.23
N SER A 8 47.74 -17.66 -19.40
CA SER A 8 46.72 -18.49 -20.07
C SER A 8 47.29 -19.84 -20.52
N PRO A 9 46.45 -20.89 -20.63
CA PRO A 9 46.68 -21.97 -21.57
C PRO A 9 45.69 -21.93 -22.74
N ALA A 10 46.16 -22.51 -23.83
CA ALA A 10 45.67 -22.36 -25.19
C ALA A 10 44.48 -23.26 -25.55
N SER A 11 43.82 -22.80 -26.61
CA SER A 11 42.93 -23.45 -27.56
C SER A 11 43.01 -24.98 -27.69
N SER A 12 41.85 -25.63 -27.61
CA SER A 12 41.57 -26.89 -28.32
C SER A 12 40.39 -26.67 -29.28
N SER A 13 40.71 -26.51 -30.55
CA SER A 13 39.76 -26.45 -31.66
C SER A 13 39.21 -27.86 -31.94
N SER A 14 37.98 -28.14 -31.50
CA SER A 14 37.22 -29.30 -31.97
C SER A 14 36.31 -28.86 -33.12
N SER A 15 36.71 -29.19 -34.34
CA SER A 15 35.91 -29.05 -35.56
C SER A 15 34.70 -29.99 -35.51
N LEU A 16 33.54 -29.47 -35.17
CA LEU A 16 32.26 -30.15 -35.37
C LEU A 16 31.85 -30.00 -36.83
N SER A 17 31.90 -31.10 -37.58
CA SER A 17 31.39 -31.19 -38.95
C SER A 17 29.87 -31.01 -38.96
N ILE A 18 29.41 -29.94 -39.59
CA ILE A 18 27.99 -29.68 -39.82
C ILE A 18 27.54 -30.56 -41.00
N SER A 19 26.73 -31.58 -40.73
CA SER A 19 25.98 -32.29 -41.76
C SER A 19 24.85 -31.39 -42.28
N PRO A 20 24.61 -31.29 -43.59
CA PRO A 20 23.55 -30.47 -44.13
C PRO A 20 22.18 -31.06 -43.79
N ILE A 21 21.36 -30.30 -43.06
CA ILE A 21 19.95 -30.62 -42.81
C ILE A 21 19.19 -30.44 -44.12
N SER A 22 18.48 -31.50 -44.51
CA SER A 22 17.58 -31.57 -45.64
C SER A 22 16.51 -30.48 -45.61
N SER A 23 16.28 -29.87 -46.76
CA SER A 23 15.22 -28.89 -47.07
C SER A 23 13.85 -29.25 -46.49
N PRO A 24 13.14 -28.33 -45.81
CA PRO A 24 11.77 -28.57 -45.40
C PRO A 24 10.82 -28.42 -46.59
N THR A 25 10.00 -29.46 -46.74
CA THR A 25 8.86 -29.61 -47.64
C THR A 25 7.93 -28.39 -47.54
N LYS A 26 7.48 -27.88 -48.71
CA LYS A 26 6.45 -26.84 -48.80
C LYS A 26 5.14 -27.36 -48.16
N HIS A 27 4.88 -27.03 -46.91
CA HIS A 27 3.54 -27.09 -46.36
C HIS A 27 2.80 -25.81 -46.73
N ALA A 28 1.77 -25.95 -47.55
CA ALA A 28 0.85 -24.88 -47.88
C ALA A 28 0.13 -24.42 -46.60
N LEU A 29 0.37 -23.17 -46.20
CA LEU A 29 -0.39 -22.49 -45.16
C LEU A 29 -1.82 -22.23 -45.67
N ILE A 30 -2.76 -23.04 -45.20
CA ILE A 30 -4.19 -22.76 -45.29
C ILE A 30 -4.51 -21.72 -44.21
N LEU A 31 -4.75 -20.48 -44.62
CA LEU A 31 -5.27 -19.42 -43.74
C LEU A 31 -6.72 -19.76 -43.34
N PRO A 32 -7.06 -19.85 -42.04
CA PRO A 32 -8.45 -19.94 -41.65
C PRO A 32 -9.18 -18.63 -41.97
N LYS A 33 -10.34 -18.75 -42.63
CA LYS A 33 -11.25 -17.65 -42.94
C LYS A 33 -11.63 -16.91 -41.66
N SER A 34 -11.57 -15.58 -41.72
CA SER A 34 -12.04 -14.64 -40.70
C SER A 34 -13.43 -15.02 -40.18
N GLN A 35 -13.52 -15.39 -38.90
CA GLN A 35 -14.80 -15.42 -38.21
C GLN A 35 -15.18 -13.98 -37.83
N ASN A 36 -16.28 -13.50 -38.41
CA ASN A 36 -16.90 -12.24 -38.03
C ASN A 36 -17.39 -12.35 -36.58
N LEU A 37 -16.74 -11.63 -35.66
CA LEU A 37 -17.26 -11.38 -34.33
C LEU A 37 -18.36 -10.32 -34.44
N SER A 38 -19.63 -10.75 -34.43
CA SER A 38 -20.78 -9.86 -34.34
C SER A 38 -21.04 -9.48 -32.89
N PHE A 39 -20.90 -8.20 -32.55
CA PHE A 39 -21.38 -7.64 -31.30
C PHE A 39 -22.89 -7.37 -31.39
N SER A 40 -23.70 -8.07 -30.61
CA SER A 40 -25.12 -7.80 -30.44
C SER A 40 -25.33 -6.62 -29.48
N SER A 41 -25.81 -5.49 -29.99
CA SER A 41 -26.31 -4.36 -29.21
C SER A 41 -27.76 -4.62 -28.73
N PRO A 42 -28.11 -4.38 -27.46
CA PRO A 42 -29.49 -4.37 -27.02
C PRO A 42 -30.13 -2.99 -27.25
N ASN A 43 -30.95 -2.90 -28.30
CA ASN A 43 -31.99 -1.86 -28.39
C ASN A 43 -33.14 -2.23 -27.45
N SER A 44 -33.42 -1.38 -26.46
CA SER A 44 -34.75 -1.31 -25.87
C SER A 44 -35.18 0.15 -25.78
N ILE A 45 -36.04 0.51 -26.73
CA ILE A 45 -36.74 1.79 -26.78
C ILE A 45 -37.91 1.69 -25.79
N ALA A 46 -37.86 2.46 -24.71
CA ALA A 46 -38.99 2.66 -23.81
C ALA A 46 -39.33 4.16 -23.72
N ARG A 47 -40.43 4.47 -24.43
CA ARG A 47 -41.35 5.62 -24.39
C ARG A 47 -41.04 6.80 -23.45
N LEU A 48 -40.94 7.96 -24.11
CA LEU A 48 -41.16 9.30 -23.60
C LEU A 48 -42.65 9.48 -23.19
N ALA A 49 -42.89 9.85 -21.93
CA ALA A 49 -44.14 10.46 -21.50
C ALA A 49 -43.80 11.66 -20.61
N LEU A 50 -43.96 12.86 -21.18
CA LEU A 50 -44.08 14.11 -20.41
C LEU A 50 -45.39 14.06 -19.62
N LEU A 51 -45.33 14.26 -18.31
CA LEU A 51 -46.46 14.84 -17.58
C LEU A 51 -45.96 15.89 -16.59
N THR A 52 -46.75 16.95 -16.55
CA THR A 52 -46.55 18.27 -16.00
C THR A 52 -46.59 18.36 -14.47
N CYS A 53 -45.96 19.44 -14.00
CA CYS A 53 -45.91 20.00 -12.65
C CYS A 53 -47.23 19.95 -11.86
N ALA A 54 -47.15 19.58 -10.58
CA ALA A 54 -48.01 20.11 -9.51
C ALA A 54 -47.24 20.10 -8.18
N ALA A 55 -47.02 21.29 -7.64
CA ALA A 55 -46.45 21.51 -6.33
C ALA A 55 -47.48 21.17 -5.24
N GLN A 56 -47.07 20.42 -4.22
CA GLN A 56 -47.75 20.40 -2.94
C GLN A 56 -46.71 20.39 -1.83
N GLN A 57 -46.61 21.52 -1.13
CA GLN A 57 -45.88 21.67 0.12
C GLN A 57 -46.40 20.67 1.14
N MET A 58 -45.53 19.79 1.63
CA MET A 58 -45.72 19.16 2.93
C MET A 58 -44.67 19.72 3.87
N ASN A 59 -45.12 20.66 4.69
CA ASN A 59 -44.47 21.08 5.93
C ASN A 59 -44.38 19.86 6.84
N ASN A 60 -43.19 19.27 6.94
CA ASN A 60 -42.80 18.44 8.07
C ASN A 60 -41.37 18.82 8.44
N SER A 61 -41.25 19.87 9.26
CA SER A 61 -40.00 20.12 9.98
C SER A 61 -39.77 18.94 10.93
N PRO A 62 -38.64 18.22 10.85
CA PRO A 62 -38.32 17.24 11.86
C PRO A 62 -38.09 17.95 13.20
N PRO A 63 -38.42 17.32 14.34
CA PRO A 63 -38.09 17.88 15.65
C PRO A 63 -36.56 18.07 15.74
N PRO A 64 -36.07 19.04 16.55
CA PRO A 64 -34.64 19.22 16.70
C PRO A 64 -34.04 17.92 17.20
N SER A 65 -33.25 17.27 16.34
CA SER A 65 -32.35 16.22 16.75
C SER A 65 -31.52 16.80 17.88
N THR A 66 -31.64 16.22 19.07
CA THR A 66 -30.63 16.38 20.11
C THR A 66 -29.33 15.85 19.51
N ALA A 67 -28.57 16.75 18.88
CA ALA A 67 -27.25 16.48 18.37
C ALA A 67 -26.48 15.88 19.55
N ALA A 68 -26.03 14.63 19.38
CA ALA A 68 -25.16 14.01 20.35
C ALA A 68 -23.99 14.97 20.60
N ALA A 69 -23.67 15.22 21.87
CA ALA A 69 -22.60 16.13 22.23
C ALA A 69 -21.32 15.71 21.49
N LYS A 70 -20.77 16.61 20.66
CA LYS A 70 -19.55 16.35 19.91
C LYS A 70 -18.40 16.10 20.91
N GLU A 71 -17.62 15.07 20.64
CA GLU A 71 -16.51 14.64 21.50
C GLU A 71 -15.38 15.70 21.47
N VAL A 72 -14.74 15.95 22.62
CA VAL A 72 -13.71 16.99 22.74
C VAL A 72 -12.46 16.57 21.95
N LYS A 73 -12.03 17.42 21.02
CA LYS A 73 -10.88 17.16 20.14
C LYS A 73 -9.55 17.27 20.88
N LEU A 74 -8.58 16.42 20.53
CA LEU A 74 -7.23 16.39 21.11
C LEU A 74 -6.41 17.65 20.81
N TRP A 75 -6.71 18.31 19.70
CA TRP A 75 -6.19 19.64 19.36
C TRP A 75 -7.39 20.59 19.30
N GLY A 76 -7.40 21.58 20.19
CA GLY A 76 -8.60 22.40 20.34
C GLY A 76 -8.66 23.21 21.63
N GLY A 77 -7.79 22.92 22.60
CA GLY A 77 -7.78 23.58 23.91
C GLY A 77 -7.50 25.10 23.92
N ARG A 78 -7.40 25.75 22.75
CA ARG A 78 -7.29 27.20 22.59
C ARG A 78 -8.53 27.85 21.95
N PHE A 79 -9.54 27.09 21.55
CA PHE A 79 -10.76 27.63 20.94
C PHE A 79 -11.91 27.64 21.94
N GLU A 80 -12.65 28.75 21.98
CA GLU A 80 -13.84 28.92 22.83
C GLU A 80 -15.09 28.31 22.17
N GLU A 81 -15.10 28.20 20.84
CA GLU A 81 -16.21 27.69 20.04
C GLU A 81 -15.86 26.34 19.36
N SER A 82 -16.90 25.55 19.07
CA SER A 82 -16.76 24.30 18.31
C SER A 82 -16.45 24.56 16.83
N VAL A 83 -15.69 23.65 16.21
CA VAL A 83 -15.36 23.71 14.79
C VAL A 83 -16.63 23.57 13.93
N THR A 84 -16.73 24.34 12.85
CA THR A 84 -17.86 24.25 11.91
C THR A 84 -17.79 22.95 11.08
N ASP A 85 -18.94 22.40 10.69
CA ASP A 85 -19.01 21.16 9.90
C ASP A 85 -18.20 21.24 8.58
N ALA A 86 -18.12 22.43 7.98
CA ALA A 86 -17.31 22.66 6.78
C ALA A 86 -15.80 22.50 7.05
N VAL A 87 -15.32 22.97 8.20
CA VAL A 87 -13.93 22.79 8.61
C VAL A 87 -13.67 21.34 8.99
N GLU A 88 -14.58 20.69 9.73
CA GLU A 88 -14.45 19.27 10.08
C GLU A 88 -14.30 18.39 8.85
N LYS A 89 -15.16 18.58 7.85
CA LYS A 89 -15.09 17.84 6.59
C LYS A 89 -13.82 18.14 5.79
N PHE A 90 -13.24 19.33 5.95
CA PHE A 90 -12.00 19.69 5.28
C PHE A 90 -10.76 19.13 5.99
N THR A 91 -10.80 19.02 7.32
CA THR A 91 -9.67 18.57 8.14
C THR A 91 -9.67 17.06 8.41
N GLU A 92 -10.81 16.39 8.30
CA GLU A 92 -10.89 14.94 8.46
C GLU A 92 -10.00 14.24 7.44
N SER A 93 -9.35 13.19 7.90
CA SER A 93 -8.57 12.28 7.06
C SER A 93 -9.10 10.85 7.09
N ILE A 94 -10.06 10.54 7.97
CA ILE A 94 -10.63 9.21 8.13
C ILE A 94 -11.28 8.64 6.86
N SER A 95 -11.75 9.50 5.96
CA SER A 95 -12.26 9.07 4.66
C SER A 95 -11.23 8.29 3.82
N PHE A 96 -9.93 8.49 4.06
CA PHE A 96 -8.85 7.79 3.35
C PHE A 96 -7.80 7.13 4.25
N ASP A 97 -7.46 7.70 5.40
CA ASP A 97 -6.37 7.22 6.26
C ASP A 97 -6.76 5.98 7.09
N LYS A 98 -8.05 5.63 7.13
CA LYS A 98 -8.53 4.34 7.68
C LYS A 98 -7.81 3.14 7.07
N ALA A 99 -7.22 3.28 5.87
CA ALA A 99 -6.36 2.27 5.26
C ALA A 99 -5.10 1.94 6.06
N LEU A 100 -4.69 2.81 7.01
CA LEU A 100 -3.52 2.66 7.87
C LEU A 100 -3.80 1.91 9.19
N TYR A 101 -5.04 1.45 9.43
CA TYR A 101 -5.41 0.88 10.74
C TYR A 101 -4.50 -0.27 11.20
N LYS A 102 -4.06 -1.14 10.27
CA LYS A 102 -3.16 -2.27 10.59
C LYS A 102 -1.82 -1.76 11.11
N GLN A 103 -1.29 -0.73 10.46
CA GLN A 103 -0.01 -0.14 10.83
C GLN A 103 -0.11 0.64 12.14
N ASP A 104 -1.20 1.39 12.36
CA ASP A 104 -1.45 2.07 13.64
C ASP A 104 -1.55 1.09 14.82
N ILE A 105 -2.31 -0.01 14.65
CA ILE A 105 -2.45 -1.06 15.66
C ILE A 105 -1.10 -1.73 15.93
N MET A 106 -0.34 -2.07 14.90
CA MET A 106 0.99 -2.66 15.02
C MET A 106 1.97 -1.72 15.76
N GLY A 107 2.00 -0.45 15.36
CA GLY A 107 2.80 0.59 16.02
C GLY A 107 2.42 0.78 17.48
N SER A 108 1.13 0.77 17.78
CA SER A 108 0.58 0.87 19.14
C SER A 108 0.93 -0.32 20.01
N LYS A 109 0.85 -1.56 19.50
CA LYS A 109 1.27 -2.78 20.22
C LYS A 109 2.77 -2.73 20.56
N ALA A 110 3.62 -2.32 19.60
CA ALA A 110 5.06 -2.18 19.81
C ALA A 110 5.38 -1.08 20.85
N HIS A 111 4.69 0.06 20.78
CA HIS A 111 4.87 1.17 21.72
C HIS A 111 4.45 0.80 23.15
N ALA A 112 3.27 0.20 23.33
CA ALA A 112 2.79 -0.28 24.63
C ALA A 112 3.79 -1.25 25.28
N SER A 113 4.31 -2.19 24.49
CA SER A 113 5.30 -3.17 24.95
C SER A 113 6.60 -2.50 25.41
N MET A 114 7.07 -1.49 24.68
CA MET A 114 8.24 -0.70 25.06
C MET A 114 8.00 0.12 26.33
N LEU A 115 6.84 0.78 26.46
CA LEU A 115 6.50 1.54 27.66
C LEU A 115 6.54 0.66 28.91
N ALA A 116 5.96 -0.54 28.84
CA ALA A 116 6.01 -1.49 29.95
C ALA A 116 7.43 -1.95 30.27
N LYS A 117 8.23 -2.25 29.23
CA LYS A 117 9.64 -2.65 29.41
C LYS A 117 10.49 -1.57 30.09
N GLN A 118 10.19 -0.30 29.84
CA GLN A 118 10.86 0.86 30.44
C GLN A 118 10.26 1.27 31.81
N GLY A 119 9.28 0.52 32.33
CA GLY A 119 8.62 0.82 33.61
C GLY A 119 7.72 2.05 33.56
N LEU A 120 7.37 2.53 32.37
CA LEU A 120 6.45 3.67 32.15
C LEU A 120 4.98 3.23 32.17
N MET A 121 4.73 1.92 32.14
CA MET A 121 3.42 1.28 32.16
C MET A 121 3.54 -0.06 32.89
N SER A 122 2.48 -0.53 33.54
CA SER A 122 2.50 -1.88 34.14
C SER A 122 2.34 -2.97 33.06
N ASP A 123 2.87 -4.17 33.30
CA ASP A 123 2.65 -5.31 32.40
C ASP A 123 1.16 -5.63 32.23
N SER A 124 0.37 -5.47 33.29
CA SER A 124 -1.09 -5.67 33.25
C SER A 124 -1.81 -4.64 32.38
N ASP A 125 -1.37 -3.37 32.39
CA ASP A 125 -1.91 -2.34 31.51
C ASP A 125 -1.54 -2.65 30.06
N ARG A 126 -0.29 -3.04 29.79
CA ARG A 126 0.15 -3.48 28.46
C ARG A 126 -0.72 -4.62 27.96
N ASP A 127 -0.86 -5.70 28.72
CA ASP A 127 -1.60 -6.89 28.27
C ASP A 127 -3.07 -6.58 27.99
N THR A 128 -3.65 -5.68 28.79
CA THR A 128 -5.00 -5.14 28.58
C THR A 128 -5.09 -4.36 27.25
N ILE A 129 -4.14 -3.46 26.99
CA ILE A 129 -4.09 -2.68 25.74
C ILE A 129 -3.90 -3.59 24.53
N LEU A 130 -2.98 -4.55 24.58
CA LEU A 130 -2.69 -5.48 23.48
C LEU A 130 -3.94 -6.27 23.09
N LYS A 131 -4.65 -6.84 24.07
CA LYS A 131 -5.92 -7.54 23.84
C LYS A 131 -7.01 -6.62 23.28
N GLY A 132 -7.10 -5.39 23.78
CA GLY A 132 -8.04 -4.40 23.27
C GLY A 132 -7.78 -4.05 21.80
N LEU A 133 -6.51 -3.86 21.44
CA LEU A 133 -6.10 -3.59 20.06
C LEU A 133 -6.34 -4.78 19.13
N GLU A 134 -6.16 -6.02 19.60
CA GLU A 134 -6.51 -7.24 18.84
C GLU A 134 -8.02 -7.34 18.58
N GLU A 135 -8.85 -7.02 19.57
CA GLU A 135 -10.31 -7.02 19.41
C GLU A 135 -10.77 -5.92 18.44
N ILE A 136 -10.18 -4.73 18.50
CA ILE A 136 -10.46 -3.64 17.54
C ILE A 136 -10.06 -4.06 16.13
N GLU A 137 -8.87 -4.66 15.96
CA GLU A 137 -8.39 -5.18 14.68
C GLU A 137 -9.40 -6.18 14.08
N ARG A 138 -9.87 -7.13 14.91
CA ARG A 138 -10.88 -8.12 14.54
C ARG A 138 -12.19 -7.47 14.09
N GLN A 139 -12.70 -6.48 14.83
CA GLN A 139 -13.93 -5.76 14.48
C GLN A 139 -13.79 -4.99 13.17
N ILE A 140 -12.62 -4.38 12.91
CA ILE A 140 -12.36 -3.68 11.63
C ILE A 140 -12.36 -4.69 10.48
N GLU A 141 -11.68 -5.83 10.63
CA GLU A 141 -11.61 -6.88 9.60
C GLU A 141 -12.98 -7.53 9.34
N ALA A 142 -13.83 -7.65 10.36
CA ALA A 142 -15.20 -8.13 10.24
C ALA A 142 -16.17 -7.10 9.61
N GLY A 143 -15.75 -5.84 9.44
CA GLY A 143 -16.61 -4.74 9.00
C GLY A 143 -17.61 -4.27 10.07
N GLU A 144 -17.40 -4.65 11.34
CA GLU A 144 -18.23 -4.30 12.50
C GLU A 144 -17.83 -2.96 13.11
N PHE A 145 -16.60 -2.50 12.87
CA PHE A 145 -16.08 -1.25 13.41
C PHE A 145 -16.72 -0.01 12.77
N LEU A 146 -17.35 0.82 13.59
CA LEU A 146 -17.97 2.07 13.16
C LEU A 146 -16.94 3.21 13.14
N TRP A 147 -16.42 3.51 11.94
CA TRP A 147 -15.61 4.71 11.71
C TRP A 147 -16.48 5.96 11.83
N ARG A 148 -16.05 6.91 12.66
CA ARG A 148 -16.75 8.17 12.85
C ARG A 148 -15.94 9.34 12.28
N THR A 149 -16.58 10.22 11.53
CA THR A 149 -15.93 11.40 10.93
C THR A 149 -15.66 12.53 11.93
N ASP A 150 -16.39 12.54 13.05
CA ASP A 150 -16.11 13.46 14.16
C ASP A 150 -14.86 13.05 14.95
N ARG A 151 -14.41 11.80 14.80
CA ARG A 151 -13.08 11.32 15.16
C ARG A 151 -12.19 11.42 13.92
N GLU A 152 -11.50 12.54 13.80
CA GLU A 152 -10.99 13.08 12.53
C GLU A 152 -10.06 12.18 11.72
N ASP A 153 -9.30 11.31 12.38
CA ASP A 153 -8.28 10.45 11.79
C ASP A 153 -8.42 8.99 12.28
N VAL A 154 -7.70 8.07 11.62
CA VAL A 154 -7.66 6.64 11.99
C VAL A 154 -7.25 6.44 13.44
N HIS A 155 -6.32 7.26 13.92
CA HIS A 155 -5.71 7.13 15.22
C HIS A 155 -6.67 7.52 16.35
N MET A 156 -7.45 8.58 16.18
CA MET A 156 -8.49 9.03 17.12
C MET A 156 -9.61 8.00 17.19
N ASN A 157 -10.00 7.40 16.06
CA ASN A 157 -10.99 6.33 16.05
C ASN A 157 -10.52 5.13 16.88
N ILE A 158 -9.29 4.66 16.66
CA ILE A 158 -8.72 3.52 17.38
C ILE A 158 -8.48 3.84 18.86
N GLU A 159 -7.93 5.02 19.17
CA GLU A 159 -7.66 5.47 20.53
C GLU A 159 -8.95 5.57 21.37
N ALA A 160 -10.01 6.15 20.79
CA ALA A 160 -11.29 6.26 21.46
C ALA A 160 -11.96 4.89 21.63
N ALA A 161 -11.95 4.03 20.59
CA ALA A 161 -12.46 2.66 20.71
C ALA A 161 -11.69 1.84 21.77
N LEU A 162 -10.37 2.02 21.85
CA LEU A 162 -9.54 1.37 22.86
C LEU A 162 -9.90 1.88 24.27
N THR A 163 -10.12 3.18 24.41
CA THR A 163 -10.57 3.78 25.68
C THR A 163 -11.93 3.26 26.10
N ASP A 164 -12.88 3.16 25.17
CA ASP A 164 -14.22 2.61 25.41
C ASP A 164 -14.15 1.13 25.87
N LEU A 165 -13.19 0.36 25.32
CA LEU A 165 -13.04 -1.07 25.60
C LEU A 165 -12.28 -1.37 26.89
N VAL A 166 -11.20 -0.64 27.18
CA VAL A 166 -10.29 -0.97 28.29
C VAL A 166 -10.14 0.10 29.36
N GLY A 167 -10.65 1.31 29.14
CA GLY A 167 -10.65 2.40 30.12
C GLY A 167 -9.27 3.04 30.34
N GLU A 168 -8.95 3.33 31.60
CA GLU A 168 -7.75 4.09 32.02
C GLU A 168 -6.41 3.59 31.43
N PRO A 169 -6.13 2.29 31.27
CA PRO A 169 -4.92 1.80 30.60
C PRO A 169 -4.70 2.43 29.22
N ALA A 170 -5.76 2.62 28.42
CA ALA A 170 -5.67 3.17 27.06
C ALA A 170 -5.05 4.58 27.05
N LYS A 171 -5.40 5.42 28.04
CA LYS A 171 -4.91 6.80 28.15
C LYS A 171 -3.40 6.88 28.35
N LYS A 172 -2.79 5.83 28.90
CA LYS A 172 -1.33 5.77 29.10
C LYS A 172 -0.57 5.52 27.79
N LEU A 173 -1.23 5.01 26.75
CA LEU A 173 -0.61 4.63 25.47
C LEU A 173 -0.01 5.82 24.72
N HIS A 174 -0.55 7.03 24.88
CA HIS A 174 -0.01 8.24 24.24
C HIS A 174 1.26 8.79 24.93
N THR A 175 1.68 8.20 26.06
CA THR A 175 2.90 8.62 26.77
C THR A 175 4.11 8.52 25.84
N ALA A 176 4.91 9.59 25.78
CA ALA A 176 6.10 9.69 24.93
C ALA A 176 5.83 9.48 23.42
N ARG A 177 4.63 9.80 22.95
CA ARG A 177 4.23 9.69 21.54
C ARG A 177 3.56 10.98 21.07
N SER A 178 3.57 11.23 19.77
CA SER A 178 2.83 12.30 19.12
C SER A 178 2.10 11.75 17.91
N ARG A 179 1.09 12.45 17.42
CA ARG A 179 0.50 12.11 16.12
C ARG A 179 1.54 12.21 14.98
N ASN A 180 2.52 13.11 15.09
CA ASN A 180 3.55 13.34 14.06
C ASN A 180 4.43 12.11 13.82
N ASP A 181 5.00 11.53 14.88
CA ASP A 181 5.86 10.36 14.76
C ASP A 181 5.05 9.07 14.55
N GLN A 182 3.82 9.02 15.06
CA GLN A 182 2.88 7.93 14.81
C GLN A 182 2.51 7.83 13.33
N VAL A 183 1.95 8.88 12.72
CA VAL A 183 1.55 8.85 11.30
C VAL A 183 2.74 8.62 10.37
N ALA A 184 3.92 9.17 10.71
CA ALA A 184 5.14 8.91 9.95
C ALA A 184 5.57 7.44 10.03
N THR A 185 5.35 6.78 11.17
CA THR A 185 5.61 5.35 11.36
C THR A 185 4.63 4.54 10.53
N ASP A 186 3.34 4.84 10.64
CA ASP A 186 2.28 4.09 9.99
C ASP A 186 2.40 4.16 8.47
N PHE A 187 2.66 5.36 7.94
CA PHE A 187 2.83 5.56 6.51
C PHE A 187 4.05 4.81 5.96
N ARG A 188 5.17 4.77 6.70
CA ARG A 188 6.35 4.00 6.28
C ARG A 188 6.10 2.50 6.29
N LEU A 189 5.42 1.98 7.32
CA LEU A 189 5.02 0.57 7.37
C LEU A 189 4.09 0.25 6.19
N TRP A 190 3.12 1.11 5.92
CA TRP A 190 2.16 0.92 4.82
C TRP A 190 2.86 0.94 3.46
N CYS A 191 3.78 1.89 3.24
CA CYS A 191 4.58 1.94 2.01
C CYS A 191 5.45 0.69 1.84
N ARG A 192 6.02 0.15 2.93
CA ARG A 192 6.80 -1.09 2.90
C ARG A 192 5.95 -2.26 2.40
N ASP A 193 4.77 -2.44 2.97
CA ASP A 193 3.84 -3.51 2.62
C ASP A 193 3.30 -3.34 1.18
N ALA A 194 3.02 -2.10 0.79
CA ALA A 194 2.59 -1.77 -0.58
C ALA A 194 3.68 -2.09 -1.61
N ILE A 195 4.95 -1.76 -1.33
CA ILE A 195 6.07 -2.11 -2.19
C ILE A 195 6.19 -3.63 -2.35
N ASP A 196 6.11 -4.38 -1.26
CA ASP A 196 6.21 -5.84 -1.28
C ASP A 196 5.09 -6.47 -2.14
N SER A 197 3.87 -5.94 -2.02
CA SER A 197 2.72 -6.34 -2.85
C SER A 197 2.91 -6.00 -4.34
N ILE A 198 3.40 -4.79 -4.65
CA ILE A 198 3.63 -4.35 -6.03
C ILE A 198 4.72 -5.20 -6.69
N ILE A 199 5.83 -5.47 -6.00
CA ILE A 199 6.92 -6.32 -6.52
C ILE A 199 6.41 -7.72 -6.83
N SER A 200 5.58 -8.31 -5.97
CA SER A 200 4.96 -9.61 -6.23
C SER A 200 4.10 -9.59 -7.51
N ARG A 201 3.32 -8.53 -7.71
CA ARG A 201 2.49 -8.36 -8.92
C ARG A 201 3.32 -8.15 -10.18
N ILE A 202 4.41 -7.38 -10.09
CA ILE A 202 5.38 -7.21 -11.19
C ILE A 202 5.94 -8.58 -11.60
N ARG A 203 6.40 -9.39 -10.64
CA ARG A 203 6.94 -10.73 -10.91
C ARG A 203 5.93 -11.66 -11.57
N ASN A 204 4.66 -11.60 -11.15
CA ASN A 204 3.60 -12.37 -11.77
C ASN A 204 3.36 -11.95 -13.23
N LEU A 205 3.37 -10.65 -13.51
CA LEU A 205 3.25 -10.12 -14.87
C LEU A 205 4.45 -10.51 -15.75
N GLN A 206 5.67 -10.37 -15.24
CA GLN A 206 6.88 -10.82 -15.94
C GLN A 206 6.79 -12.31 -16.29
N THR A 207 6.38 -13.15 -15.33
CA THR A 207 6.18 -14.60 -15.54
C THR A 207 5.14 -14.87 -16.63
N ALA A 208 4.03 -14.13 -16.65
CA ALA A 208 3.00 -14.27 -17.69
C ALA A 208 3.53 -13.87 -19.08
N LEU A 209 4.32 -12.80 -19.18
CA LEU A 209 4.95 -12.36 -20.43
C LEU A 209 5.95 -13.39 -20.95
N VAL A 210 6.78 -13.97 -20.07
CA VAL A 210 7.72 -15.04 -20.44
C VAL A 210 6.98 -16.28 -20.93
N LYS A 211 5.91 -16.71 -20.24
CA LYS A 211 5.09 -17.84 -20.68
C LYS A 211 4.46 -17.57 -22.05
N LEU A 212 3.94 -16.37 -22.28
CA LEU A 212 3.37 -15.98 -23.57
C LEU A 212 4.43 -15.97 -24.68
N ALA A 213 5.66 -15.52 -24.38
CA ALA A 213 6.77 -15.57 -25.31
C ALA A 213 7.11 -17.02 -25.71
N LEU A 214 7.21 -17.94 -24.73
CA LEU A 214 7.47 -19.36 -24.98
C LEU A 214 6.37 -20.04 -25.81
N GLN A 215 5.11 -19.68 -25.59
CA GLN A 215 3.98 -20.22 -26.37
C GLN A 215 3.96 -19.77 -27.83
N ASN A 216 4.64 -18.68 -28.17
CA ASN A 216 4.64 -18.07 -29.51
C ASN A 216 6.04 -18.09 -30.13
N GLU A 217 6.77 -19.18 -29.93
CA GLU A 217 8.14 -19.32 -30.42
C GLU A 217 8.22 -19.24 -31.96
N GLY A 218 9.14 -18.40 -32.46
CA GLY A 218 9.36 -18.24 -33.89
C GLY A 218 8.34 -17.35 -34.59
N LEU A 219 7.33 -16.82 -33.88
CA LEU A 219 6.34 -15.92 -34.46
C LEU A 219 6.99 -14.58 -34.82
N ILE A 220 7.04 -14.29 -36.12
CA ILE A 220 7.57 -13.03 -36.66
C ILE A 220 6.45 -11.98 -36.70
N VAL A 221 6.72 -10.80 -36.15
CA VAL A 221 5.84 -9.62 -36.16
C VAL A 221 6.58 -8.40 -36.70
N PRO A 222 5.89 -7.37 -37.23
CA PRO A 222 6.55 -6.13 -37.63
C PRO A 222 7.11 -5.39 -36.40
N GLY A 223 8.39 -5.01 -36.43
CA GLY A 223 8.94 -4.01 -35.51
C GLY A 223 8.54 -2.60 -35.92
N TYR A 224 8.47 -1.69 -34.95
CA TYR A 224 8.01 -0.31 -35.18
C TYR A 224 8.99 0.72 -34.62
N THR A 225 9.22 1.78 -35.41
CA THR A 225 9.88 3.02 -35.00
C THR A 225 9.07 4.19 -35.57
N HIS A 226 8.78 5.23 -34.79
CA HIS A 226 7.86 6.30 -35.21
C HIS A 226 6.49 5.76 -35.69
N LEU A 227 6.04 4.63 -35.14
CA LEU A 227 4.85 3.87 -35.57
C LEU A 227 4.87 3.43 -37.05
N GLN A 228 6.02 3.47 -37.70
CA GLN A 228 6.23 2.91 -39.04
C GLN A 228 6.89 1.54 -38.95
N ARG A 229 6.51 0.64 -39.88
CA ARG A 229 7.11 -0.70 -39.98
C ARG A 229 8.60 -0.56 -40.29
N ALA A 230 9.42 -1.08 -39.40
CA ALA A 230 10.86 -1.16 -39.56
C ALA A 230 11.24 -2.58 -39.99
N GLN A 231 12.06 -3.26 -39.19
CA GLN A 231 12.48 -4.65 -39.44
C GLN A 231 11.50 -5.65 -38.81
N PRO A 232 11.33 -6.85 -39.40
CA PRO A 232 10.65 -7.95 -38.73
C PRO A 232 11.41 -8.35 -37.46
N VAL A 233 10.68 -8.63 -36.39
CA VAL A 233 11.21 -9.08 -35.10
C VAL A 233 10.43 -10.29 -34.59
N LEU A 234 10.98 -11.02 -33.62
CA LEU A 234 10.23 -12.06 -32.93
C LEU A 234 9.28 -11.44 -31.89
N LEU A 235 8.06 -11.95 -31.79
CA LEU A 235 7.12 -11.53 -30.73
C LEU A 235 7.75 -11.73 -29.35
N GLN A 236 8.54 -12.79 -29.17
CA GLN A 236 9.27 -13.05 -27.93
C GLN A 236 10.19 -11.89 -27.54
N HIS A 237 10.91 -11.31 -28.52
CA HIS A 237 11.84 -10.21 -28.25
C HIS A 237 11.08 -8.95 -27.79
N LEU A 238 9.90 -8.69 -28.37
CA LEU A 238 9.03 -7.60 -27.95
C LEU A 238 8.49 -7.81 -26.52
N LEU A 239 8.01 -9.02 -26.20
CA LEU A 239 7.47 -9.33 -24.87
C LEU A 239 8.55 -9.25 -23.79
N LEU A 240 9.75 -9.77 -24.07
CA LEU A 240 10.88 -9.71 -23.15
C LEU A 240 11.39 -8.28 -22.94
N ALA A 241 11.23 -7.37 -23.92
CA ALA A 241 11.54 -5.96 -23.72
C ALA A 241 10.71 -5.34 -22.56
N TYR A 242 9.44 -5.74 -22.41
CA TYR A 242 8.61 -5.32 -21.28
C TYR A 242 9.02 -5.98 -19.96
N VAL A 243 9.46 -7.25 -19.99
CA VAL A 243 10.01 -7.93 -18.80
C VAL A 243 11.19 -7.17 -18.22
N GLU A 244 12.11 -6.72 -19.09
CA GLU A 244 13.28 -5.93 -18.69
C GLU A 244 12.92 -4.53 -18.17
N GLN A 245 11.88 -3.90 -18.73
CA GLN A 245 11.36 -2.63 -18.21
C GLN A 245 10.82 -2.80 -16.79
N LEU A 246 9.97 -3.81 -16.59
CA LEU A 246 9.39 -4.14 -15.30
C LEU A 246 10.44 -4.53 -14.26
N GLU A 247 11.52 -5.21 -14.66
CA GLU A 247 12.60 -5.59 -13.74
C GLU A 247 13.31 -4.36 -13.17
N ARG A 248 13.58 -3.35 -14.01
CA ARG A 248 14.16 -2.08 -13.55
C ARG A 248 13.23 -1.34 -12.58
N ASP A 249 11.92 -1.45 -12.79
CA ASP A 249 10.94 -0.83 -11.90
C ASP A 249 10.86 -1.56 -10.56
N ALA A 250 10.92 -2.90 -10.56
CA ALA A 250 11.06 -3.68 -9.33
C ALA A 250 12.35 -3.32 -8.56
N GLY A 251 13.47 -3.17 -9.26
CA GLY A 251 14.74 -2.70 -8.67
C GLY A 251 14.61 -1.34 -7.98
N ARG A 252 13.97 -0.36 -8.64
CA ARG A 252 13.70 0.97 -8.06
C ARG A 252 12.85 0.89 -6.78
N LEU A 253 11.86 0.00 -6.75
CA LEU A 253 11.01 -0.21 -5.57
C LEU A 253 11.78 -0.87 -4.42
N LEU A 254 12.63 -1.86 -4.70
CA LEU A 254 13.50 -2.49 -3.70
C LEU A 254 14.46 -1.47 -3.06
N ASP A 255 15.07 -0.62 -3.88
CA ASP A 255 15.92 0.47 -3.42
C ASP A 255 15.16 1.47 -2.53
N CYS A 256 13.93 1.81 -2.92
CA CYS A 256 13.05 2.67 -2.12
C CYS A 256 12.72 2.03 -0.77
N ARG A 257 12.36 0.74 -0.78
CA ARG A 257 12.07 -0.06 0.41
C ARG A 257 13.22 -0.07 1.40
N ALA A 258 14.45 -0.21 0.93
CA ALA A 258 15.64 -0.17 1.79
C ALA A 258 15.81 1.21 2.46
N ARG A 259 15.62 2.31 1.71
CA ARG A 259 15.77 3.68 2.23
C ARG A 259 14.65 4.09 3.19
N LEU A 260 13.43 3.59 3.00
CA LEU A 260 12.31 3.93 3.87
C LEU A 260 12.31 3.15 5.20
N ASN A 261 13.08 2.05 5.31
CA ASN A 261 13.03 1.13 6.44
C ASN A 261 13.81 1.60 7.69
N PHE A 262 13.61 2.86 8.08
CA PHE A 262 14.08 3.43 9.34
C PHE A 262 12.91 3.99 10.15
N CYS A 263 12.86 3.67 11.44
CA CYS A 263 11.71 3.93 12.31
C CYS A 263 11.70 5.38 12.83
N PRO A 264 10.63 6.17 12.59
CA PRO A 264 10.51 7.51 13.15
C PRO A 264 9.96 7.52 14.58
N LEU A 265 9.29 6.45 15.03
CA LEU A 265 8.66 6.36 16.35
C LEU A 265 9.62 6.73 17.50
N GLY A 266 9.12 7.55 18.43
CA GLY A 266 9.91 8.15 19.51
C GLY A 266 10.58 9.48 19.16
N ALA A 267 10.29 10.03 17.98
CA ALA A 267 10.59 11.43 17.64
C ALA A 267 9.59 12.42 18.28
N CYS A 268 8.45 11.91 18.77
CA CYS A 268 7.35 12.70 19.32
C CYS A 268 6.97 13.82 18.35
N ALA A 269 6.67 15.03 18.85
CA ALA A 269 6.22 16.12 17.98
C ALA A 269 7.33 16.63 17.05
N LEU A 270 8.58 16.69 17.53
CA LEU A 270 9.75 17.12 16.73
C LEU A 270 11.12 16.86 17.42
N ALA A 271 11.20 16.84 18.75
CA ALA A 271 12.47 16.84 19.49
C ALA A 271 12.73 15.55 20.28
N GLY A 272 11.83 14.58 20.19
CA GLY A 272 11.75 13.41 21.05
C GLY A 272 11.13 13.70 22.41
N THR A 273 11.48 12.85 23.36
CA THR A 273 10.98 12.85 24.74
C THR A 273 12.14 12.85 25.74
N GLY A 274 11.89 13.40 26.93
CA GLY A 274 12.78 13.26 28.09
C GLY A 274 12.57 11.96 28.86
N LEU A 275 11.52 11.19 28.53
CA LEU A 275 11.28 9.87 29.12
C LEU A 275 12.25 8.83 28.53
N PRO A 276 12.68 7.84 29.32
CA PRO A 276 13.67 6.84 28.90
C PRO A 276 13.05 5.80 27.96
N ILE A 277 12.66 6.19 26.74
CA ILE A 277 12.12 5.26 25.74
C ILE A 277 13.23 4.50 25.03
N ASP A 278 12.94 3.25 24.63
CA ASP A 278 13.83 2.44 23.80
C ASP A 278 13.36 2.40 22.34
N ARG A 279 13.98 3.26 21.51
CA ARG A 279 13.66 3.34 20.08
C ARG A 279 14.22 2.17 19.28
N PHE A 280 15.22 1.45 19.78
CA PHE A 280 15.72 0.25 19.12
C PHE A 280 14.72 -0.89 19.29
N MET A 281 14.20 -1.07 20.52
CA MET A 281 13.16 -2.07 20.79
C MET A 281 11.92 -1.90 19.89
N THR A 282 11.41 -0.68 19.73
CA THR A 282 10.25 -0.46 18.84
C THR A 282 10.62 -0.64 17.36
N SER A 283 11.81 -0.22 16.94
CA SER A 283 12.29 -0.42 15.57
C SER A 283 12.37 -1.91 15.22
N ASP A 284 12.97 -2.71 16.08
CA ASP A 284 13.14 -4.15 15.90
C ASP A 284 11.78 -4.87 15.88
N SER A 285 10.88 -4.52 16.81
CA SER A 285 9.53 -5.09 16.89
C SER A 285 8.71 -4.83 15.62
N LEU A 286 8.94 -3.70 14.95
CA LEU A 286 8.24 -3.29 13.73
C LEU A 286 8.97 -3.70 12.44
N GLY A 287 10.10 -4.41 12.55
CA GLY A 287 10.90 -4.86 11.40
C GLY A 287 11.64 -3.74 10.65
N PHE A 288 11.84 -2.58 11.29
CA PHE A 288 12.71 -1.53 10.75
C PHE A 288 14.18 -1.92 10.93
N ALA A 289 15.07 -1.35 10.12
CA ALA A 289 16.51 -1.64 10.22
C ALA A 289 17.17 -0.95 11.43
N ALA A 290 16.67 0.22 11.80
CA ALA A 290 17.13 1.03 12.93
C ALA A 290 16.17 2.22 13.15
N PRO A 291 16.24 2.90 14.30
CA PRO A 291 15.60 4.19 14.47
C PRO A 291 16.23 5.25 13.55
N MET A 292 15.43 6.22 13.12
CA MET A 292 15.95 7.42 12.45
C MET A 292 16.90 8.18 13.39
N ARG A 293 18.03 8.64 12.83
CA ARG A 293 19.14 9.23 13.60
C ARG A 293 18.84 10.62 14.13
N ASN A 294 18.00 11.39 13.43
CA ASN A 294 17.52 12.69 13.86
C ASN A 294 16.01 12.62 14.11
N ARG A 295 15.55 13.35 15.13
CA ARG A 295 14.13 13.40 15.54
C ARG A 295 13.36 14.55 14.88
N TYR A 296 14.07 15.57 14.40
CA TYR A 296 13.49 16.70 13.65
C TYR A 296 13.16 16.29 12.21
#